data_AF-A0A0F9L167-F1
#
_entry.id   AF-A0A0F9L167-F1
#
_cell.length_a   1.000
_cell.length_b   1.000
_cell.length_c   1.000
_cell.angle_alpha   90.00
_cell.angle_beta   90.00
_cell.angle_gamma   90.00
#
_symmetry.space_group_name_H-M   'P 1'
#
loop_
_entity.id
_entity.type
_entity.pdbx_description
1 polymer ?
#
loop_
_entity_poly.entity_id
_entity_poly.type
_entity_poly.pdbx_seq_one_letter_code
_entity_poly.pdbx_strand_id
1 'polypeptide(L)' 'MTQKRIFVDLSLEIKQGLGDIPSEFSYLEEALSAKVKHSDHKEGVPIMVNSFPGIKPEDLPEGLGWADDYLSLGVHIGT' A
#
# COMPACT_ATOMS: atom_id res chain seq x y z
N MET A 1 0.73 -23.42 -35.82
CA MET A 1 1.05 -22.03 -35.44
C MET A 1 0.41 -21.79 -34.09
N THR A 2 1.18 -21.64 -33.02
CA THR A 2 0.64 -21.32 -31.69
C THR A 2 0.27 -19.83 -31.68
N GLN A 3 -1.00 -19.51 -31.45
CA GLN A 3 -1.41 -18.12 -31.32
C GLN A 3 -0.68 -17.45 -30.15
N LYS A 4 -0.16 -16.23 -30.38
CA LYS A 4 0.47 -15.42 -29.36
C LYS A 4 -0.59 -14.99 -28.34
N ARG A 5 -0.46 -15.45 -27.09
CA ARG A 5 -1.29 -14.96 -25.98
C ARG A 5 -0.75 -13.62 -25.50
N ILE A 6 -1.65 -12.72 -25.15
CA ILE A 6 -1.36 -11.41 -24.56
C ILE A 6 -2.05 -11.36 -23.20
N PHE A 7 -1.34 -10.89 -22.18
CA PHE A 7 -1.93 -10.57 -20.89
C PHE A 7 -2.36 -9.10 -20.92
N VAL A 8 -3.63 -8.85 -20.58
CA VAL A 8 -4.20 -7.50 -20.48
C VAL A 8 -4.64 -7.30 -19.04
N ASP A 9 -4.09 -6.28 -18.39
CA ASP A 9 -4.51 -5.86 -17.07
C ASP A 9 -5.71 -4.92 -17.19
N LEU A 10 -6.80 -5.26 -16.50
CA LEU A 10 -8.04 -4.48 -16.45
C LEU A 10 -8.28 -3.89 -15.05
N SER A 11 -7.31 -4.00 -14.16
CA SER A 11 -7.38 -3.45 -12.80
C SER A 11 -7.13 -1.94 -12.79
N LEU A 12 -7.71 -1.27 -11.79
CA LEU A 12 -7.41 0.12 -11.45
C LEU A 12 -6.45 0.16 -10.25
N GLU A 13 -5.53 1.12 -10.28
CA GLU A 13 -4.63 1.39 -9.16
C GLU A 13 -5.42 1.77 -7.90
N ILE A 14 -5.12 1.09 -6.79
CA ILE A 14 -5.59 1.51 -5.47
C ILE A 14 -4.70 2.64 -4.98
N LYS A 15 -5.29 3.84 -4.85
CA LYS A 15 -4.61 5.06 -4.40
C LYS A 15 -5.38 5.72 -3.26
N GLN A 16 -4.70 6.55 -2.47
CA GLN A 16 -5.32 7.31 -1.39
C GLN A 16 -6.55 8.10 -1.88
N GLY A 17 -7.67 7.96 -1.18
CA GLY A 17 -8.93 8.64 -1.48
C GLY A 17 -9.88 7.82 -2.36
N LEU A 18 -10.91 8.48 -2.86
CA LEU A 18 -12.02 7.90 -3.64
C LEU A 18 -11.91 8.19 -5.15
N GLY A 19 -10.82 8.86 -5.58
CA GLY A 19 -10.65 9.30 -6.97
C GLY A 19 -11.58 10.47 -7.35
N ASP A 20 -11.85 10.62 -8.65
CA ASP A 20 -12.71 11.69 -9.18
C ASP A 20 -14.19 11.29 -9.07
N ILE A 21 -14.77 11.53 -7.89
CA ILE A 21 -16.20 11.37 -7.65
C ILE A 21 -16.92 12.70 -7.84
N PRO A 22 -18.14 12.68 -8.40
CA PRO A 22 -19.03 13.84 -8.38
C PRO A 22 -19.29 14.31 -6.94
N SER A 23 -19.32 15.64 -6.74
CA SER A 23 -19.37 16.27 -5.41
C SER A 23 -20.65 15.94 -4.65
N GLU A 24 -21.73 15.60 -5.36
CA GLU A 24 -22.98 15.11 -4.79
C GLU A 24 -22.82 13.80 -4.01
N PHE A 25 -21.72 13.05 -4.18
CA PHE A 25 -21.43 11.81 -3.45
C PHE A 25 -20.33 11.96 -2.39
N SER A 26 -19.89 13.18 -2.08
CA SER A 26 -18.84 13.46 -1.09
C SER A 26 -19.12 12.88 0.31
N TYR A 27 -20.39 12.70 0.68
CA TYR A 27 -20.77 12.05 1.94
C TYR A 27 -20.38 10.55 2.03
N LEU A 28 -20.03 9.92 0.90
CA LEU A 28 -19.55 8.55 0.83
C LEU A 28 -18.02 8.45 0.88
N GLU A 29 -17.31 9.58 0.93
CA GLU A 29 -15.85 9.63 0.84
C GLU A 29 -15.18 8.77 1.91
N GLU A 30 -15.64 8.83 3.16
CA GLU A 30 -15.08 8.00 4.22
C GLU A 30 -15.30 6.50 3.99
N ALA A 31 -16.46 6.13 3.45
CA ALA A 31 -16.87 4.73 3.27
C ALA A 31 -16.24 4.07 2.04
N LEU A 32 -15.90 4.86 1.01
CA LEU A 32 -15.42 4.34 -0.26
C LEU A 32 -13.97 4.74 -0.58
N SER A 33 -13.32 5.60 0.21
CA SER A 33 -11.89 5.92 0.01
C SER A 33 -10.98 4.80 0.47
N ALA A 34 -9.98 4.46 -0.36
CA ALA A 34 -8.83 3.71 0.13
C ALA A 34 -7.97 4.62 1.03
N LYS A 35 -7.54 4.08 2.18
CA LYS A 35 -6.61 4.75 3.09
C LYS A 35 -5.29 4.01 3.01
N VAL A 36 -4.27 4.67 2.45
CA VAL A 36 -2.92 4.15 2.27
C VAL A 36 -2.00 4.92 3.19
N LYS A 37 -1.29 4.21 4.06
CA LYS A 37 -0.20 4.77 4.85
C LYS A 37 1.09 4.13 4.38
N HIS A 38 1.89 4.89 3.67
CA HIS A 38 3.24 4.52 3.31
C HIS A 38 4.17 4.64 4.52
N SER A 39 5.08 3.68 4.66
CA SER A 39 6.13 3.66 5.66
C SER A 39 7.45 3.39 4.94
N ASP A 40 8.38 4.34 5.04
CA ASP A 40 9.65 4.22 4.34
C ASP A 40 10.64 3.29 5.07
N HIS A 41 11.77 3.03 4.42
CA HIS A 41 12.81 2.16 4.98
C HIS A 41 13.37 2.62 6.33
N LYS A 42 13.36 3.92 6.64
CA LYS A 42 13.81 4.43 7.95
C LYS A 42 12.75 4.19 9.01
N GLU A 43 11.49 4.39 8.65
CA GLU A 43 10.33 4.13 9.52
C GLU A 43 10.18 2.64 9.87
N GLY A 44 10.68 1.73 9.02
CA GLY A 44 10.71 0.29 9.29
C GLY A 44 11.79 -0.19 10.27
N VAL A 45 12.81 0.62 10.57
CA VAL A 45 13.93 0.20 11.46
C VAL A 45 13.45 -0.21 12.85
N PRO A 46 12.60 0.56 13.56
CA PRO A 46 12.11 0.16 14.87
C PRO A 46 11.30 -1.14 14.83
N ILE A 47 10.53 -1.37 13.76
CA ILE A 47 9.75 -2.61 13.59
C ILE A 47 10.69 -3.81 13.50
N MET A 48 11.75 -3.70 12.70
CA MET A 48 12.74 -4.76 12.54
C MET A 48 13.47 -5.05 13.86
N VAL A 49 14.01 -4.03 14.52
CA VAL A 49 14.76 -4.19 15.79
C VAL A 49 13.86 -4.79 16.89
N ASN A 50 12.59 -4.38 16.96
CA ASN A 50 11.64 -4.93 17.92
C ASN A 50 11.21 -6.37 17.59
N SER A 51 11.21 -6.74 16.30
CA SER A 51 10.81 -8.08 15.83
C SER A 51 11.93 -9.11 15.96
N PHE A 52 13.19 -8.67 15.98
CA PHE A 52 14.37 -9.54 16.05
C PHE A 52 15.21 -9.17 17.29
N PRO A 53 14.95 -9.77 18.46
CA PRO A 53 15.63 -9.41 19.70
C PRO A 53 17.16 -9.52 19.60
N GLY A 54 17.85 -8.45 19.98
CA GLY A 54 19.32 -8.42 20.10
C GLY A 54 20.05 -7.85 18.89
N ILE A 55 19.36 -7.60 17.77
CA ILE A 55 19.95 -6.83 16.66
C ILE A 55 19.87 -5.33 16.95
N LYS A 56 20.78 -4.57 16.35
CA LYS A 56 20.80 -3.11 16.38
C LYS A 56 20.57 -2.56 14.98
N PRO A 57 20.23 -1.26 14.84
CA PRO A 57 20.10 -0.63 13.52
C PRO A 57 21.31 -0.87 12.61
N GLU A 58 22.53 -0.80 13.15
CA GLU A 58 23.78 -1.05 12.42
C GLU A 58 23.98 -2.49 11.92
N ASP A 59 23.21 -3.46 12.45
CA ASP A 59 23.19 -4.83 11.94
C ASP A 59 22.25 -4.98 10.73
N LEU A 60 21.43 -3.95 10.43
CA LEU A 60 20.57 -3.91 9.25
C LEU A 60 21.35 -3.45 8.01
N PRO A 61 21.00 -3.94 6.80
CA PRO A 61 21.59 -3.45 5.56
C PRO A 61 21.44 -1.93 5.44
N GLU A 62 22.56 -1.22 5.38
CA GLU A 62 22.61 0.25 5.32
C GLU A 62 21.91 0.97 6.50
N GLY A 63 21.64 0.26 7.60
CA GLY A 63 20.86 0.79 8.72
C GLY A 63 19.37 0.96 8.42
N LEU A 64 18.84 0.26 7.41
CA LEU A 64 17.48 0.40 6.90
C LEU A 64 16.60 -0.82 7.22
N GLY A 65 15.33 -0.55 7.52
CA GLY A 65 14.29 -1.56 7.67
C GLY A 65 13.51 -1.81 6.38
N TRP A 66 12.42 -2.56 6.50
CA TRP A 66 11.48 -2.75 5.39
C TRP A 66 10.68 -1.47 5.14
N ALA A 67 10.46 -1.17 3.86
CA ALA A 67 9.40 -0.26 3.47
C ALA A 67 8.12 -1.09 3.28
N ASP A 68 7.01 -0.59 3.81
CA ASP A 68 5.72 -1.23 3.70
C ASP A 68 4.59 -0.21 3.63
N ASP A 69 3.44 -0.69 3.17
CA ASP A 69 2.21 0.11 3.07
C ASP A 69 1.13 -0.55 3.91
N TYR A 70 0.50 0.25 4.77
CA TYR A 70 -0.72 -0.15 5.47
C TYR A 70 -1.93 0.34 4.70
N LEU A 71 -2.80 -0.60 4.34
CA LEU A 71 -3.99 -0.34 3.55
C LEU A 71 -5.26 -0.63 4.36
N SER A 72 -6.20 0.31 4.36
CA SER A 72 -7.56 0.10 4.83
C SER A 72 -8.54 0.38 3.69
N LEU A 73 -9.38 -0.61 3.40
CA LEU A 73 -10.32 -0.59 2.29
C LEU A 73 -11.64 -1.28 2.69
N GLY A 74 -12.74 -0.77 2.13
CA GLY A 74 -13.99 -1.49 2.04
C GLY A 74 -13.95 -2.53 0.91
N VAL A 75 -14.80 -3.55 1.02
CA VAL A 75 -14.86 -4.67 0.06
C VAL A 75 -15.34 -4.28 -1.35
N HIS A 76 -15.79 -3.04 -1.54
CA HIS A 76 -16.29 -2.50 -2.80
C HIS A 76 -15.45 -1.32 -3.33
N ILE A 77 -14.18 -1.22 -2.91
CA ILE A 77 -13.24 -0.19 -3.38
C ILE A 77 -12.28 -0.80 -4.39
N GLY A 78 -12.28 -0.29 -5.62
CA GLY A 78 -11.39 -0.75 -6.70
C GLY A 78 -12.07 -1.66 -7.72
N THR A 79 -11.26 -2.42 -8.48
CA THR A 79 -11.72 -3.43 -9.45
C THR A 79 -11.82 -4.81 -8.79
#